data_AF-A0A423SGQ3-F1
#
_entry.id   AF-A0A423SGQ3-F1
#
_cell.length_a   1.000
_cell.length_b   1.000
_cell.length_c   1.000
_cell.angle_alpha   90.00
_cell.angle_beta   90.00
_cell.angle_gamma   90.00
#
_symmetry.space_group_name_H-M   'P 1'
#
loop_
_entity.id
_entity.type
_entity.pdbx_description
1 polymer ?
#
loop_
_entity_poly.entity_id
_entity_poly.type
_entity_poly.pdbx_seq_one_letter_code
_entity_poly.pdbx_strand_id
1 'polypeptide(L)'
;MAEAKEAYISILEKKLAELTGIEVDQIKKNQFANAADEAVAIREMASYVEGIVVQQAGVAQAGTVSPQIAQMFAHINAELGEERGAHALPPLKYDFNALEPHISGMIMEIHHTKHHQGYINNLIAATKKVGI
;
A
#
# COMPACT_ATOMS: atom_id res chain seq x y z
N MET A 1 27.51 5.68 -0.73
CA MET A 1 26.11 5.41 -0.30
C MET A 1 25.94 5.46 1.21
N ALA A 2 26.74 4.71 1.99
CA ALA A 2 26.67 4.74 3.46
C ALA A 2 27.00 6.11 4.07
N GLU A 3 28.05 6.78 3.60
CA GLU A 3 28.49 8.09 4.09
C GLU A 3 27.44 9.21 3.90
N ALA A 4 26.74 9.22 2.77
CA ALA A 4 25.65 10.17 2.51
C ALA A 4 24.45 9.95 3.44
N LYS A 5 24.20 8.70 3.84
CA LYS A 5 23.13 8.34 4.78
C LYS A 5 23.48 8.78 6.20
N GLU A 6 24.71 8.57 6.65
CA GLU A 6 25.19 9.03 7.95
C GLU A 6 25.15 10.56 8.08
N ALA A 7 25.56 11.28 7.02
CA ALA A 7 25.48 12.73 6.97
C ALA A 7 24.02 13.23 7.08
N TYR A 8 23.09 12.56 6.39
CA TYR A 8 21.66 12.88 6.46
C TYR A 8 21.05 12.62 7.85
N ILE A 9 21.39 11.49 8.47
CA ILE A 9 20.94 11.15 9.83
C ILE A 9 21.44 12.19 10.84
N SER A 10 22.71 12.59 10.74
CA SER A 10 23.29 13.60 11.62
C SER A 10 22.58 14.96 11.53
N ILE A 11 22.17 15.36 10.31
CA ILE A 11 21.40 16.60 10.10
C ILE A 11 20.02 16.49 10.76
N LEU A 12 19.35 15.35 10.63
CA LEU A 12 18.04 15.11 11.22
C LEU A 12 18.09 15.10 12.75
N GLU A 13 19.09 14.45 13.35
CA GLU A 13 19.28 14.42 14.81
C GLU A 13 19.46 15.81 15.40
N LYS A 14 20.28 16.66 14.75
CA LYS A 14 20.47 18.05 15.17
C LYS A 14 19.17 18.86 15.09
N LYS A 15 18.44 18.73 13.99
CA LYS A 15 17.16 19.42 13.81
C LYS A 15 16.11 18.95 14.84
N LEU A 16 16.13 17.65 15.16
CA LEU A 16 15.25 17.10 16.19
C LEU A 16 15.62 17.64 17.59
N ALA A 17 16.91 17.78 17.88
CA ALA A 17 17.37 18.39 19.13
C ALA A 17 16.92 19.85 19.27
N GLU A 18 17.04 20.64 18.19
CA GLU A 18 16.55 22.03 18.15
C GLU A 18 15.03 22.14 18.39
N LEU A 19 14.24 21.26 17.78
CA LEU A 19 12.78 21.28 17.89
C LEU A 19 12.25 20.78 19.24
N THR A 20 12.94 19.83 19.85
CA THR A 20 12.47 19.13 21.07
C THR A 20 13.14 19.61 22.34
N GLY A 21 14.27 20.33 22.23
CA GLY A 21 15.11 20.69 23.37
C GLY A 21 15.86 19.50 23.98
N ILE A 22 15.84 18.32 23.34
CA ILE A 22 16.53 17.12 23.82
C ILE A 22 17.91 17.05 23.17
N GLU A 23 18.95 16.88 23.97
CA GLU A 23 20.32 16.73 23.48
C GLU A 23 20.46 15.55 22.50
N VAL A 24 21.29 15.72 21.46
CA VAL A 24 21.51 14.71 20.41
C VAL A 24 21.93 13.35 21.00
N ASP A 25 22.76 13.35 22.03
CA ASP A 25 23.20 12.12 22.70
C ASP A 25 22.06 11.41 23.43
N GLN A 26 21.09 12.17 23.95
CA GLN A 26 19.90 11.60 24.59
C GLN A 26 18.91 11.09 23.54
N ILE A 27 18.78 11.76 22.39
CA ILE A 27 18.01 11.26 21.24
C ILE A 27 18.53 9.89 20.81
N LYS A 28 19.85 9.75 20.66
CA LYS A 28 20.49 8.48 20.30
C LYS A 28 20.22 7.40 21.35
N LYS A 29 20.41 7.72 22.63
CA LYS A 29 20.12 6.77 23.73
C LYS A 29 18.67 6.31 23.72
N ASN A 30 17.72 7.21 23.51
CA ASN A 30 16.30 6.88 23.43
C ASN A 30 15.99 6.01 22.20
N GLN A 31 16.61 6.29 21.06
CA GLN A 31 16.49 5.43 19.86
C GLN A 31 17.02 4.02 20.11
N PHE A 32 18.18 3.90 20.75
CA PHE A 32 18.74 2.59 21.11
C PHE A 32 17.87 1.84 22.12
N ALA A 33 17.32 2.53 23.13
CA ALA A 33 16.39 1.94 24.09
C ALA A 33 15.11 1.45 23.41
N ASN A 34 14.47 2.29 22.59
CA ASN A 34 13.28 1.93 21.83
C ASN A 34 13.55 0.74 20.89
N ALA A 35 14.70 0.73 20.20
CA ALA A 35 15.07 -0.36 19.31
C ALA A 35 15.30 -1.67 20.07
N ALA A 36 15.84 -1.60 21.30
CA ALA A 36 16.00 -2.77 22.16
C ALA A 36 14.64 -3.31 22.63
N ASP A 37 13.72 -2.43 23.05
CA ASP A 37 12.37 -2.79 23.47
C ASP A 37 11.56 -3.39 22.31
N GLU A 38 11.66 -2.81 21.11
CA GLU A 38 11.06 -3.36 19.89
C GLU A 38 11.63 -4.76 19.57
N ALA A 39 12.94 -4.96 19.71
CA ALA A 39 13.56 -6.26 19.48
C ALA A 39 13.08 -7.32 20.48
N VAL A 40 12.80 -6.94 21.73
CA VAL A 40 12.18 -7.82 22.73
C VAL A 40 10.75 -8.17 22.32
N ALA A 41 9.92 -7.17 21.98
CA ALA A 41 8.54 -7.39 21.55
C ALA A 41 8.44 -8.29 20.31
N ILE A 42 9.34 -8.09 19.34
CA ILE A 42 9.42 -8.94 18.14
C ILE A 42 9.76 -10.39 18.52
N ARG A 43 10.72 -10.58 19.45
CA ARG A 43 11.10 -11.93 19.90
C ARG A 43 9.95 -12.63 20.60
N GLU A 44 9.24 -11.95 21.49
CA GLU A 44 8.08 -12.50 22.19
C GLU A 44 6.97 -12.89 21.20
N MET A 45 6.71 -12.05 20.20
CA MET A 45 5.72 -12.32 19.18
C MET A 45 6.13 -13.48 18.27
N ALA A 46 7.41 -13.58 17.91
CA ALA A 46 7.94 -14.71 17.15
C ALA A 46 7.79 -16.02 17.92
N SER A 47 8.11 -16.04 19.22
CA SER A 47 7.90 -17.20 20.08
C SER A 47 6.43 -17.57 20.24
N TYR A 48 5.53 -16.59 20.30
CA TYR A 48 4.09 -16.84 20.29
C TYR A 48 3.64 -17.53 18.99
N VAL A 49 4.09 -17.04 17.83
CA VAL A 49 3.77 -17.62 16.52
C VAL A 49 4.35 -19.04 16.36
N GLU A 50 5.56 -19.28 16.85
CA GLU A 50 6.18 -20.60 16.83
C GLU A 50 5.40 -21.64 17.66
N GLY A 51 4.70 -21.18 18.71
CA GLY A 51 3.79 -21.99 19.51
C GLY A 51 2.40 -22.24 18.90
N ILE A 52 2.06 -21.59 17.78
CA ILE A 52 0.77 -21.80 17.11
C ILE A 52 0.82 -23.14 16.36
N VAL A 53 0.21 -24.17 16.95
CA VAL A 53 -0.02 -25.46 16.28
C VAL A 53 -1.25 -25.34 15.38
N VAL A 54 -1.06 -25.20 14.07
CA VAL A 54 -2.14 -25.32 13.08
C VAL A 54 -2.55 -26.80 13.02
N GLN A 55 -3.64 -27.16 13.70
CA GLN A 55 -4.10 -28.56 13.81
C GLN A 55 -4.38 -29.20 12.45
N GLN A 56 -4.80 -28.40 11.45
CA GLN A 56 -4.91 -28.82 10.06
C GLN A 56 -5.07 -27.59 9.16
N ALA A 57 -4.29 -27.50 8.07
CA ALA A 57 -4.59 -26.52 7.03
C ALA A 57 -5.92 -26.91 6.38
N GLY A 58 -6.96 -26.08 6.54
CA GLY A 58 -8.24 -26.29 5.88
C GLY A 58 -8.03 -26.28 4.37
N VAL A 59 -8.31 -27.40 3.70
CA VAL A 59 -8.32 -27.45 2.24
C VAL A 59 -9.58 -26.72 1.78
N ALA A 60 -9.41 -25.55 1.16
CA ALA A 60 -10.53 -24.84 0.54
C ALA A 60 -11.15 -25.74 -0.54
N GLN A 61 -12.40 -26.17 -0.32
CA GLN A 61 -13.18 -26.83 -1.36
C GLN A 61 -13.78 -25.75 -2.25
N ALA A 62 -13.48 -25.81 -3.56
CA ALA A 62 -14.15 -24.96 -4.53
C ALA A 62 -15.65 -25.28 -4.50
N GLY A 63 -16.46 -24.33 -4.04
CA GLY A 63 -17.91 -24.45 -4.09
C GLY A 63 -18.38 -24.50 -5.54
N THR A 64 -19.29 -25.42 -5.86
CA THR A 64 -19.94 -25.46 -7.18
C THR A 64 -20.85 -24.25 -7.32
N VAL A 65 -20.46 -23.31 -8.19
CA VAL A 65 -21.31 -22.15 -8.52
C VAL A 65 -22.49 -22.63 -9.35
N SER A 66 -23.71 -22.23 -8.97
CA SER A 66 -24.91 -22.50 -9.78
C SER A 66 -24.73 -21.95 -11.20
N PRO A 67 -25.14 -22.68 -12.25
CA PRO A 67 -25.05 -22.22 -13.64
C PRO A 67 -25.71 -20.87 -13.89
N GLN A 68 -26.82 -20.58 -13.21
CA GLN A 68 -27.54 -19.31 -13.31
C GLN A 68 -26.74 -18.15 -12.70
N ILE A 69 -26.08 -18.41 -11.56
CA ILE A 69 -25.20 -17.43 -10.91
C ILE A 69 -23.97 -17.18 -11.80
N ALA A 70 -23.41 -18.22 -12.41
CA ALA A 70 -22.29 -18.07 -13.34
C ALA A 70 -22.66 -17.23 -14.58
N GLN A 71 -23.85 -17.45 -15.15
CA GLN A 71 -24.36 -16.66 -16.28
C GLN A 71 -24.60 -15.20 -15.89
N MET A 72 -25.16 -14.94 -14.70
CA MET A 72 -25.34 -13.58 -14.18
C MET A 72 -24.00 -12.85 -14.08
N PHE A 73 -22.97 -13.50 -13.52
CA PHE A 73 -21.63 -12.89 -13.42
C PHE A 73 -20.99 -12.66 -14.79
N ALA A 74 -21.19 -13.57 -15.75
CA ALA A 74 -20.70 -13.37 -17.11
C ALA A 74 -21.32 -12.14 -17.78
N HIS A 75 -22.63 -11.92 -17.61
CA HIS A 75 -23.31 -10.72 -18.11
C HIS A 75 -22.78 -9.44 -17.46
N ILE A 76 -22.61 -9.44 -16.13
CA ILE A 76 -22.08 -8.28 -15.39
C ILE A 76 -20.66 -7.93 -15.87
N ASN A 77 -19.78 -8.93 -16.04
CA ASN A 77 -18.41 -8.70 -16.50
C ASN A 77 -18.39 -8.16 -17.95
N ALA A 78 -19.26 -8.68 -18.82
CA ALA A 78 -19.38 -8.22 -20.20
C ALA A 78 -19.87 -6.77 -20.31
N GLU A 79 -20.77 -6.34 -19.43
CA GLU A 79 -21.27 -4.95 -19.39
C GLU A 79 -20.25 -3.97 -18.80
N LEU A 80 -19.49 -4.41 -17.80
CA LEU A 80 -18.50 -3.56 -17.13
C LEU A 80 -17.15 -3.49 -17.86
N GLY A 81 -16.90 -4.39 -18.82
CA GLY A 81 -15.65 -4.43 -19.57
C GLY A 81 -14.42 -4.83 -18.74
N GLU A 82 -14.63 -5.38 -17.53
CA GLU A 82 -13.57 -5.86 -16.65
C GLU A 82 -13.69 -7.37 -16.41
N GLU A 83 -12.62 -8.10 -16.73
CA GLU A 83 -12.33 -9.39 -16.12
C GLU A 83 -12.07 -9.16 -14.62
N ARG A 84 -12.67 -9.96 -13.72
CA ARG A 84 -12.38 -9.88 -12.27
C ARG A 84 -10.87 -9.92 -12.05
N GLY A 85 -10.30 -8.84 -11.50
CA GLY A 85 -8.88 -8.70 -11.19
C GLY A 85 -8.05 -7.86 -12.17
N ALA A 86 -8.60 -7.51 -13.34
CA ALA A 86 -7.93 -6.66 -14.32
C ALA A 86 -8.32 -5.18 -14.15
N HIS A 87 -8.01 -4.59 -13.00
CA HIS A 87 -8.20 -3.15 -12.79
C HIS A 87 -7.39 -2.35 -13.80
N ALA A 88 -8.05 -1.55 -14.65
CA ALA A 88 -7.39 -0.76 -15.69
C ALA A 88 -7.75 0.73 -15.58
N LEU A 89 -6.90 1.61 -16.14
CA LEU A 89 -7.19 3.05 -16.16
C LEU A 89 -8.27 3.32 -17.22
N PRO A 90 -9.49 3.74 -16.84
CA PRO A 90 -10.51 4.03 -17.83
C PRO A 90 -10.08 5.24 -18.66
N PRO A 91 -10.28 5.20 -19.99
CA PRO A 91 -10.01 6.36 -20.83
C PRO A 91 -10.97 7.49 -20.47
N LEU A 92 -10.48 8.73 -20.54
CA LEU A 92 -11.34 9.90 -20.46
C LEU A 92 -12.27 9.96 -21.68
N LYS A 93 -13.53 10.32 -21.45
CA LYS A 93 -14.55 10.47 -22.51
C LYS A 93 -14.46 11.83 -23.23
N TYR A 94 -13.51 12.67 -22.83
CA TYR A 94 -13.34 14.04 -23.28
C TYR A 94 -11.87 14.44 -23.16
N ASP A 95 -11.47 15.47 -23.91
CA ASP A 95 -10.11 16.01 -23.88
C ASP A 95 -9.80 16.66 -22.53
N PHE A 96 -8.52 16.73 -22.15
CA PHE A 96 -8.11 17.26 -20.86
C PHE A 96 -8.59 18.70 -20.60
N ASN A 97 -8.67 19.53 -21.64
CA ASN A 97 -9.11 20.93 -21.56
C ASN A 97 -10.63 21.13 -21.69
N ALA A 98 -11.43 20.07 -21.85
CA ALA A 98 -12.87 20.19 -22.10
C ALA A 98 -13.65 20.84 -20.95
N LEU A 99 -13.06 20.93 -19.76
CA LEU A 99 -13.67 21.50 -18.56
C LEU A 99 -13.17 22.92 -18.24
N GLU A 100 -12.39 23.53 -19.13
CA GLU A 100 -11.96 24.91 -18.99
C GLU A 100 -13.13 25.90 -19.18
N PRO A 101 -13.10 27.07 -18.49
CA PRO A 101 -12.07 27.56 -17.58
C PRO A 101 -12.22 27.04 -16.14
N HIS A 102 -13.21 26.18 -15.87
CA HIS A 102 -13.55 25.77 -14.51
C HIS A 102 -12.54 24.78 -13.92
N ILE A 103 -11.97 23.91 -14.75
CA ILE A 103 -10.90 22.99 -14.37
C ILE A 103 -9.82 23.07 -15.44
N SER A 104 -8.60 23.41 -15.01
CA SER A 104 -7.44 23.48 -15.90
C SER A 104 -7.12 22.14 -16.56
N GLY A 105 -6.81 22.15 -17.86
CA GLY A 105 -6.40 20.94 -18.58
C GLY A 105 -5.17 20.26 -18.00
N MET A 106 -4.20 21.03 -17.50
CA MET A 106 -3.00 20.50 -16.82
C MET A 106 -3.37 19.73 -15.53
N ILE A 107 -4.37 20.23 -14.79
CA ILE A 107 -4.88 19.52 -13.60
C ILE A 107 -5.52 18.20 -14.02
N MET A 108 -6.34 18.20 -15.07
CA MET A 108 -6.98 16.98 -15.57
C MET A 108 -5.95 15.94 -16.04
N GLU A 109 -4.90 16.37 -16.72
CA GLU A 109 -3.81 15.49 -17.17
C GLU A 109 -3.08 14.86 -15.98
N ILE A 110 -2.67 15.65 -15.00
CA ILE A 110 -1.99 15.14 -13.80
C ILE A 110 -2.92 14.24 -12.98
N HIS A 111 -4.18 14.64 -12.79
CA HIS A 111 -5.16 13.89 -12.02
C HIS A 111 -5.42 12.49 -12.62
N HIS A 112 -5.61 12.41 -13.94
CA HIS A 112 -5.88 11.15 -14.61
C HIS A 112 -4.61 10.29 -14.74
N THR A 113 -3.54 10.83 -15.31
CA THR A 113 -2.34 10.03 -15.68
C THR A 113 -1.43 9.70 -14.51
N LYS A 114 -1.50 10.46 -13.40
CA LYS A 114 -0.69 10.23 -12.20
C LYS A 114 -1.52 9.71 -11.04
N HIS A 115 -2.53 10.47 -10.59
CA HIS A 115 -3.25 10.11 -9.37
C HIS A 115 -4.15 8.89 -9.56
N HIS A 116 -5.02 8.89 -10.56
CA HIS A 116 -5.90 7.74 -10.85
C HIS A 116 -5.08 6.50 -11.22
N GLN A 117 -4.10 6.62 -12.11
CA GLN A 117 -3.19 5.53 -12.42
C GLN A 117 -2.45 4.99 -11.18
N GLY A 118 -2.04 5.89 -10.27
CA GLY A 118 -1.40 5.53 -9.02
C GLY A 118 -2.30 4.66 -8.13
N TYR A 119 -3.59 5.00 -8.01
CA TYR A 119 -4.55 4.18 -7.26
C TYR A 119 -4.71 2.79 -7.87
N ILE A 120 -4.81 2.69 -9.20
CA ILE A 120 -4.92 1.40 -9.90
C ILE A 120 -3.68 0.54 -9.67
N ASN A 121 -2.48 1.13 -9.79
CA ASN A 121 -1.23 0.41 -9.56
C ASN A 121 -1.15 -0.14 -8.13
N ASN A 122 -1.55 0.66 -7.15
CA ASN A 122 -1.56 0.25 -5.74
C ASN A 122 -2.61 -0.83 -5.46
N LEU A 123 -3.79 -0.73 -6.08
CA LEU A 123 -4.83 -1.74 -5.98
C LEU A 123 -4.34 -3.07 -6.56
N ILE A 124 -3.80 -3.10 -7.78
CA ILE A 124 -3.22 -4.30 -8.40
C ILE A 124 -2.12 -4.89 -7.51
N ALA A 125 -1.25 -4.06 -6.95
CA ALA A 125 -0.18 -4.50 -6.07
C ALA A 125 -0.72 -5.13 -4.77
N ALA A 126 -1.79 -4.57 -4.19
CA ALA A 126 -2.44 -5.11 -3.00
C ALA A 126 -3.16 -6.44 -3.31
N THR A 127 -3.93 -6.48 -4.39
CA THR A 127 -4.65 -7.66 -4.90
C THR A 127 -3.70 -8.84 -5.12
N LYS A 128 -2.56 -8.61 -5.78
CA LYS A 128 -1.49 -9.62 -5.93
C LYS A 128 -0.92 -10.12 -4.61
N LYS A 129 -0.82 -9.27 -3.58
CA LYS A 129 -0.32 -9.65 -2.25
C LYS A 129 -1.30 -10.52 -1.48
N VAL A 130 -2.60 -10.30 -1.66
CA VAL A 130 -3.66 -11.08 -0.98
C VAL A 130 -4.16 -12.28 -1.79
N GLY A 131 -3.63 -12.47 -3.00
CA GLY A 131 -3.89 -13.66 -3.83
C GLY A 131 -5.29 -13.71 -4.44
N ILE A 132 -5.92 -12.55 -4.64
CA ILE A 132 -7.19 -12.40 -5.39
C ILE A 132 -6.96 -11.71 -6.73
#